data_AF-A0A1I7DW84-F1
#
_entry.id   AF-A0A1I7DW84-F1
#
_cell.length_a   1.000
_cell.length_b   1.000
_cell.length_c   1.000
_cell.angle_alpha   90.00
_cell.angle_beta   90.00
_cell.angle_gamma   90.00
#
_symmetry.space_group_name_H-M   'P 1'
#
loop_
_entity.id
_entity.type
_entity.pdbx_description
1 polymer ?
#
loop_
_entity_poly.entity_id
_entity_poly.type
_entity_poly.pdbx_seq_one_letter_code
_entity_poly.pdbx_strand_id
1 'polypeptide(L)'
;MYEVFSFVDEQFKTPLDTFISTGTSNISEWVSDPLTAAVTLYIVLYGYLVLRGSVQEPILDFACRAIKLAIIVTLVKNAGEYQTYVTNIFFDVLPREISQALNTGTAPNASTFDSLLEKGQASARDIWSRASWPIDIVTGVGGMMVIGASFIVAAIGYIVSLYARLALAIVLAIGPIFVALAMFQSTRRFTEAWIGQLVNFVILQVLVVAVGSLLITSIDTTFTAIEGYSDVLMRPIALCAICLSALYVFYQLPNIASALAAGGASLTYGYGAARDAHDSTLAWAASRTFRAAGRGVRAVGRTFTTKRAGS
;
A
#
# COMPACT_ATOMS: atom_id res chain seq x y z
N MET A 1 -30.79 2.15 -7.17
CA MET A 1 -29.38 2.14 -6.74
C MET A 1 -28.60 1.35 -7.77
N TYR A 2 -27.51 1.87 -8.32
CA TYR A 2 -26.64 1.11 -9.22
C TYR A 2 -25.57 0.42 -8.36
N GLU A 3 -25.63 -0.91 -8.24
CA GLU A 3 -24.71 -1.72 -7.43
C GLU A 3 -23.61 -2.33 -8.31
N VAL A 4 -22.99 -1.51 -9.17
CA VAL A 4 -22.05 -2.03 -10.18
C VAL A 4 -20.76 -2.50 -9.51
N PHE A 5 -20.21 -1.72 -8.58
CA PHE A 5 -18.98 -2.09 -7.90
C PHE A 5 -19.21 -3.18 -6.87
N SER A 6 -20.33 -3.15 -6.13
CA SER A 6 -20.71 -4.23 -5.21
C SER A 6 -20.86 -5.57 -5.93
N PHE A 7 -21.54 -5.59 -7.08
CA PHE A 7 -21.67 -6.81 -7.89
C PHE A 7 -20.31 -7.35 -8.33
N VAL A 8 -19.42 -6.48 -8.82
CA VAL A 8 -18.09 -6.90 -9.27
C VAL A 8 -17.25 -7.40 -8.08
N ASP A 9 -17.30 -6.76 -6.92
CA ASP A 9 -16.58 -7.19 -5.71
C ASP A 9 -17.02 -8.58 -5.25
N GLU A 10 -18.32 -8.88 -5.33
CA GLU A 10 -18.86 -10.21 -5.01
C GLU A 10 -18.32 -11.30 -5.94
N GLN A 11 -18.12 -11.00 -7.23
CA GLN A 11 -17.50 -11.94 -8.17
C GLN A 11 -16.04 -12.27 -7.82
N PHE A 12 -15.31 -11.35 -7.17
CA PHE A 12 -13.93 -11.57 -6.76
C PHE A 12 -13.81 -12.20 -5.36
N LYS A 13 -14.83 -12.06 -4.51
CA LYS A 13 -14.78 -12.53 -3.11
C LYS A 13 -14.59 -14.04 -3.01
N THR A 14 -15.46 -14.83 -3.64
CA THR A 14 -15.40 -16.30 -3.55
C THR A 14 -14.11 -16.89 -4.12
N PRO A 15 -13.62 -16.47 -5.31
CA PRO A 15 -12.32 -16.89 -5.81
C PRO A 15 -11.17 -16.50 -4.88
N LEU A 16 -11.21 -15.32 -4.26
CA LEU A 16 -10.17 -14.87 -3.33
C LEU A 16 -10.12 -15.72 -2.06
N ASP A 17 -11.26 -15.95 -1.43
CA ASP A 17 -11.33 -16.75 -0.20
C ASP A 17 -10.90 -18.21 -0.48
N THR A 18 -11.28 -18.73 -1.65
CA THR A 18 -10.84 -20.06 -2.13
C THR A 18 -9.34 -20.10 -2.40
N PHE A 19 -8.80 -19.05 -3.03
CA PHE A 19 -7.37 -18.94 -3.30
C PHE A 19 -6.55 -18.85 -2.02
N ILE A 20 -6.99 -18.07 -1.03
CA ILE A 20 -6.30 -17.95 0.25
C ILE A 20 -6.34 -19.28 1.00
N SER A 21 -7.53 -19.90 1.13
CA SER A 21 -7.66 -21.17 1.86
C SER A 21 -6.86 -22.30 1.20
N THR A 22 -7.03 -22.50 -0.11
CA THR A 22 -6.34 -23.56 -0.87
C THR A 22 -4.84 -23.28 -0.96
N GLY A 23 -4.45 -22.03 -1.26
CA GLY A 23 -3.07 -21.62 -1.37
C GLY A 23 -2.32 -21.77 -0.05
N THR A 24 -2.93 -21.34 1.06
CA THR A 24 -2.37 -21.52 2.40
C THR A 24 -2.23 -23.01 2.74
N SER A 25 -3.24 -23.84 2.45
CA SER A 25 -3.18 -25.29 2.72
C SER A 25 -2.01 -25.93 1.97
N ASN A 26 -1.94 -25.72 0.65
CA ASN A 26 -0.89 -26.29 -0.20
C ASN A 26 0.51 -25.85 0.25
N ILE A 27 0.67 -24.57 0.62
CA ILE A 27 1.95 -24.04 1.07
C ILE A 27 2.31 -24.55 2.47
N SER A 28 1.33 -24.68 3.37
CA SER A 28 1.53 -25.25 4.70
C SER A 28 1.99 -26.71 4.62
N GLU A 29 1.36 -27.51 3.75
CA GLU A 29 1.76 -28.90 3.47
C GLU A 29 3.18 -28.96 2.91
N TRP A 30 3.50 -28.13 1.92
CA TRP A 30 4.83 -28.10 1.30
C TRP A 30 5.94 -27.67 2.29
N VAL A 31 5.66 -26.71 3.17
CA VAL A 31 6.63 -26.22 4.17
C VAL A 31 6.79 -27.18 5.35
N SER A 32 5.79 -28.01 5.65
CA SER A 32 5.75 -28.86 6.84
C SER A 32 6.94 -29.82 6.94
N ASP A 33 7.33 -30.45 5.84
CA ASP A 33 8.43 -31.42 5.82
C ASP A 33 9.82 -30.75 6.00
N PRO A 34 10.18 -29.72 5.20
CA PRO A 34 11.40 -28.94 5.45
C PRO A 34 11.45 -28.33 6.85
N LEU A 35 10.33 -27.82 7.36
CA LEU A 35 10.25 -27.24 8.70
C LEU A 35 10.53 -28.29 9.78
N THR A 36 9.96 -29.49 9.66
CA THR A 36 10.19 -30.56 10.64
C THR A 36 11.67 -30.98 10.68
N ALA A 37 12.31 -31.09 9.51
CA ALA A 37 13.75 -31.36 9.43
C ALA A 37 14.58 -30.23 10.07
N ALA A 38 14.23 -28.98 9.77
CA ALA A 38 14.88 -27.80 10.32
C ALA A 38 14.75 -27.69 11.85
N VAL A 39 13.57 -27.95 12.41
CA VAL A 39 13.32 -27.99 13.86
C VAL A 39 14.12 -29.11 14.52
N THR A 40 14.13 -30.30 13.92
CA THR A 40 14.89 -31.44 14.44
C THR A 40 16.39 -31.12 14.50
N LEU A 41 16.93 -30.54 13.42
CA LEU A 41 18.32 -30.09 13.38
C LEU A 41 18.61 -29.02 14.44
N TYR A 42 17.70 -28.06 14.62
CA TYR A 42 17.84 -27.01 15.64
C TYR A 42 17.93 -27.60 17.05
N ILE A 43 17.05 -28.55 17.39
CA ILE A 43 17.05 -29.21 18.70
C ILE A 43 18.34 -30.00 18.91
N VAL A 44 18.82 -30.74 17.91
CA VAL A 44 20.08 -31.51 17.99
C VAL A 44 21.28 -30.58 18.22
N LEU A 45 21.39 -29.50 17.44
CA LEU A 45 22.48 -28.53 17.57
C LEU A 45 22.44 -27.80 18.92
N TYR A 46 21.25 -27.44 19.40
CA TYR A 46 21.10 -26.82 20.70
C TYR A 46 21.47 -27.80 21.84
N GLY A 47 21.05 -29.07 21.74
CA GLY A 47 21.45 -30.13 22.67
C GLY A 47 22.97 -30.29 22.74
N TYR A 48 23.66 -30.26 21.60
CA TYR A 48 25.13 -30.29 21.55
C TYR A 48 25.78 -29.08 22.24
N LEU A 49 25.25 -27.87 22.05
CA LEU A 49 25.74 -26.65 22.71
C LEU A 49 25.57 -26.69 24.24
N VAL A 50 24.48 -27.29 24.73
CA VAL A 50 24.24 -27.52 26.15
C VAL A 50 25.25 -28.51 26.72
N LEU A 51 25.51 -29.63 26.02
CA LEU A 51 26.52 -30.61 26.44
C LEU A 51 27.94 -30.02 26.50
N ARG A 52 28.25 -29.02 25.66
CA ARG A 52 29.52 -28.29 25.68
C ARG A 52 29.64 -27.31 26.85
N GLY A 53 28.62 -27.18 27.70
CA GLY A 53 28.64 -26.28 28.86
C GLY A 53 28.68 -24.79 28.51
N SER A 54 28.34 -24.42 27.28
CA SER A 54 28.38 -23.03 26.80
C SER A 54 27.15 -22.19 27.20
N VAL A 55 26.20 -22.77 27.93
CA VAL A 55 24.94 -22.12 28.32
C VAL A 55 24.79 -22.19 29.85
N GLN A 56 24.81 -21.04 30.52
CA GLN A 56 24.77 -20.94 31.99
C GLN A 56 23.39 -21.29 32.59
N GLU A 57 22.30 -21.03 31.85
CA GLU A 57 20.92 -21.36 32.23
C GLU A 57 20.20 -22.18 31.13
N PRO A 58 20.53 -23.47 30.97
CA PRO A 58 20.07 -24.27 29.82
C PRO A 58 18.55 -24.46 29.75
N ILE A 59 17.88 -24.62 30.89
CA ILE A 59 16.49 -25.09 30.92
C ILE A 59 15.50 -23.94 30.62
N LEU A 60 15.69 -22.78 31.24
CA LEU A 60 14.77 -21.65 31.07
C LEU A 60 14.89 -21.00 29.68
N ASP A 61 16.12 -20.80 29.17
CA ASP A 61 16.33 -20.26 27.82
C ASP A 61 15.82 -21.24 26.76
N PHE A 62 16.01 -22.56 26.97
CA PHE A 62 15.41 -23.57 26.10
C PHE A 62 13.89 -23.56 26.15
N ALA A 63 13.27 -23.49 27.34
CA ALA A 63 11.82 -23.47 27.48
C ALA A 63 11.19 -22.29 26.74
N CYS A 64 11.72 -21.08 26.91
CA CYS A 64 11.23 -19.90 26.19
C CYS A 64 11.37 -20.04 24.67
N ARG A 65 12.49 -20.61 24.18
CA ARG A 65 12.70 -20.87 22.75
C ARG A 65 11.78 -21.97 22.23
N ALA A 66 11.56 -23.03 23.02
CA ALA A 66 10.71 -24.16 22.69
C ALA A 66 9.23 -23.74 22.60
N ILE A 67 8.77 -22.85 23.48
CA ILE A 67 7.42 -22.26 23.39
C ILE A 67 7.27 -21.49 22.07
N LYS A 68 8.24 -20.62 21.75
CA LYS A 68 8.22 -19.87 20.48
C LYS A 68 8.21 -20.80 19.27
N LEU A 69 9.03 -21.85 19.30
CA LEU A 69 9.08 -22.89 18.28
C LEU A 69 7.75 -23.62 18.13
N ALA A 70 7.14 -24.04 19.24
CA ALA A 70 5.86 -24.75 19.25
C ALA A 70 4.75 -23.90 18.62
N ILE A 71 4.68 -22.60 18.96
CA ILE A 71 3.71 -21.68 18.36
C ILE A 71 3.91 -21.58 16.84
N ILE A 72 5.15 -21.38 16.39
CA ILE A 72 5.46 -21.27 14.95
C ILE A 72 5.11 -22.57 14.22
N VAL A 73 5.49 -23.72 14.77
CA VAL A 73 5.23 -25.02 14.14
C VAL A 73 3.73 -25.30 14.08
N THR A 74 2.97 -25.02 15.14
CA THR A 74 1.51 -25.18 15.13
C THR A 74 0.86 -24.29 14.09
N LEU A 75 1.26 -23.02 13.99
CA LEU A 75 0.73 -22.09 12.98
C LEU A 75 1.07 -22.52 11.55
N VAL A 76 2.29 -23.01 11.29
CA VAL A 76 2.70 -23.38 9.92
C VAL A 76 2.11 -24.72 9.50
N LYS A 77 2.04 -25.72 10.39
CA LYS A 77 1.56 -27.07 10.05
C LYS A 77 0.04 -27.16 10.02
N ASN A 78 -0.68 -26.30 10.75
CA ASN A 78 -2.14 -26.30 10.78
C ASN A 78 -2.67 -25.09 10.01
N ALA A 79 -3.04 -25.30 8.74
CA ALA A 79 -3.59 -24.25 7.89
C ALA A 79 -4.85 -23.59 8.48
N GLY A 80 -5.68 -24.34 9.23
CA GLY A 80 -6.86 -23.79 9.92
C GLY A 80 -6.51 -22.80 11.04
N GLU A 81 -5.44 -23.07 11.80
CA GLU A 81 -4.95 -22.16 12.85
C GLU A 81 -4.34 -20.90 12.23
N TYR A 82 -3.58 -21.06 11.14
CA TYR A 82 -3.07 -19.92 10.37
C TYR A 82 -4.21 -19.05 9.82
N GLN A 83 -5.23 -19.67 9.25
CA GLN A 83 -6.38 -18.95 8.70
C GLN A 83 -7.10 -18.15 9.80
N THR A 84 -7.23 -18.73 10.99
CA THR A 84 -7.94 -18.10 12.12
C THR A 84 -7.12 -16.97 12.76
N TYR A 85 -5.84 -17.21 13.04
CA TYR A 85 -5.02 -16.27 13.81
C TYR A 85 -4.19 -15.30 12.96
N VAL A 86 -3.99 -15.56 11.68
CA VAL A 86 -3.22 -14.68 10.80
C VAL A 86 -4.13 -14.13 9.70
N THR A 87 -4.67 -15.00 8.85
CA THR A 87 -5.45 -14.55 7.69
C THR A 87 -6.66 -13.71 8.12
N ASN A 88 -7.51 -14.22 9.02
CA ASN A 88 -8.73 -13.53 9.44
C ASN A 88 -8.43 -12.16 10.07
N ILE A 89 -7.38 -12.08 10.88
CA ILE A 89 -6.97 -10.83 11.52
C ILE A 89 -6.59 -9.79 10.48
N PHE A 90 -5.68 -10.11 9.56
CA PHE A 90 -5.21 -9.15 8.57
C PHE A 90 -6.20 -8.88 7.44
N PHE A 91 -6.94 -9.89 6.99
CA PHE A 91 -7.80 -9.79 5.82
C PHE A 91 -9.18 -9.19 6.12
N ASP A 92 -9.75 -9.50 7.28
CA ASP A 92 -11.13 -9.14 7.60
C ASP A 92 -11.26 -8.25 8.84
N VAL A 93 -10.60 -8.60 9.94
CA VAL A 93 -10.78 -7.90 11.23
C VAL A 93 -10.14 -6.52 11.20
N LEU A 94 -8.83 -6.43 10.94
CA LEU A 94 -8.11 -5.16 11.02
C LEU A 94 -8.69 -4.09 10.07
N PRO A 95 -8.92 -4.35 8.78
CA PRO A 95 -9.50 -3.34 7.90
C PRO A 95 -10.89 -2.90 8.37
N ARG A 96 -11.73 -3.83 8.83
CA ARG A 96 -13.09 -3.54 9.32
C ARG A 96 -13.08 -2.69 10.59
N GLU A 97 -12.35 -3.09 11.62
CA GLU A 97 -12.33 -2.39 12.91
C GLU A 97 -11.76 -0.97 12.76
N ILE A 98 -10.71 -0.80 11.95
CA ILE A 98 -10.12 0.52 11.72
C ILE A 98 -11.09 1.41 10.93
N SER A 99 -11.75 0.87 9.89
CA SER A 99 -12.76 1.64 9.15
C SER A 99 -13.96 2.02 10.00
N GLN A 100 -14.45 1.12 10.87
CA GLN A 100 -15.52 1.43 11.80
C GLN A 100 -15.11 2.56 12.78
N ALA A 101 -13.89 2.50 13.32
CA ALA A 101 -13.37 3.54 14.21
C ALA A 101 -13.23 4.91 13.53
N LEU A 102 -12.94 4.96 12.23
CA LEU A 102 -12.90 6.19 11.44
C LEU A 102 -14.29 6.77 11.13
N ASN A 103 -15.38 6.20 11.70
CA ASN A 103 -16.77 6.61 11.44
C ASN A 103 -17.13 6.62 9.94
N THR A 104 -16.45 5.82 9.11
CA THR A 104 -16.82 5.65 7.70
C THR A 104 -18.07 4.76 7.54
N GLY A 105 -18.65 4.30 8.66
CA GLY A 105 -19.93 3.59 8.73
C GLY A 105 -19.92 2.15 8.23
N THR A 106 -18.88 1.74 7.52
CA THR A 106 -18.77 0.38 6.96
C THR A 106 -17.32 -0.02 6.76
N ALA A 107 -17.04 -1.33 6.82
CA ALA A 107 -15.76 -1.91 6.41
C ALA A 107 -15.42 -1.49 4.96
N PRO A 108 -14.14 -1.55 4.53
CA PRO A 108 -13.77 -1.21 3.17
C PRO A 108 -14.58 -2.01 2.16
N ASN A 109 -15.61 -1.41 1.56
CA ASN A 109 -16.54 -2.13 0.71
C ASN A 109 -16.86 -1.33 -0.55
N ALA A 110 -17.14 -2.09 -1.60
CA ALA A 110 -17.37 -1.53 -2.93
C ALA A 110 -18.59 -0.59 -3.00
N SER A 111 -19.52 -0.68 -2.04
CA SER A 111 -20.68 0.21 -1.93
C SER A 111 -20.31 1.68 -1.68
N THR A 112 -19.11 1.97 -1.17
CA THR A 112 -18.61 3.36 -1.08
C THR A 112 -18.44 3.98 -2.47
N PHE A 113 -17.99 3.20 -3.45
CA PHE A 113 -17.84 3.67 -4.83
C PHE A 113 -19.18 3.75 -5.55
N ASP A 114 -20.11 2.84 -5.25
CA ASP A 114 -21.50 2.95 -5.74
C ASP A 114 -22.18 4.22 -5.20
N SER A 115 -21.94 4.58 -3.93
CA SER A 115 -22.43 5.83 -3.32
C SER A 115 -21.81 7.07 -3.98
N LEU A 116 -20.52 7.03 -4.33
CA LEU A 116 -19.86 8.09 -5.09
C LEU A 116 -20.48 8.27 -6.49
N LEU A 117 -20.76 7.17 -7.19
CA LEU A 117 -21.46 7.23 -8.48
C LEU A 117 -22.86 7.81 -8.35
N GLU A 118 -23.62 7.38 -7.34
CA GLU A 118 -24.97 7.85 -7.10
C GLU A 118 -24.99 9.36 -6.85
N LYS A 119 -24.06 9.87 -6.03
CA LYS A 119 -23.91 11.31 -5.81
C LYS A 119 -23.52 12.07 -7.08
N GLY A 120 -22.62 11.51 -7.89
CA GLY A 120 -22.24 12.08 -9.19
C GLY A 120 -23.42 12.17 -10.17
N GLN A 121 -24.28 11.14 -10.19
CA GLN A 121 -25.48 11.13 -11.03
C GLN A 121 -26.58 12.07 -10.50
N ALA A 122 -26.80 12.09 -9.18
CA ALA A 122 -27.73 13.01 -8.54
C ALA A 122 -27.34 14.46 -8.81
N SER A 123 -26.04 14.75 -8.74
CA SER A 123 -25.47 16.03 -9.14
C SER A 123 -25.82 16.41 -10.58
N ALA A 124 -25.60 15.50 -11.52
CA ALA A 124 -25.87 15.79 -12.93
C ALA A 124 -27.36 16.03 -13.18
N ARG A 125 -28.24 15.29 -12.49
CA ARG A 125 -29.69 15.50 -12.56
C ARG A 125 -30.12 16.86 -12.02
N ASP A 126 -29.53 17.35 -10.94
CA ASP A 126 -29.79 18.71 -10.43
C ASP A 126 -29.28 19.80 -11.39
N ILE A 127 -28.14 19.59 -12.06
CA ILE A 127 -27.66 20.52 -13.09
C ILE A 127 -28.65 20.57 -14.27
N TRP A 128 -29.13 19.41 -14.71
CA TRP A 128 -30.09 19.33 -15.82
C TRP A 128 -31.49 19.87 -15.48
N SER A 129 -31.95 19.74 -14.23
CA SER A 129 -33.25 20.29 -13.81
C SER A 129 -33.29 21.82 -13.80
N ARG A 130 -32.12 22.47 -13.77
CA ARG A 130 -31.95 23.94 -13.81
C ARG A 130 -31.79 24.49 -15.22
N ALA A 131 -31.79 23.64 -16.25
CA ALA A 131 -31.68 24.08 -17.63
C ALA A 131 -32.93 24.87 -18.08
N SER A 132 -32.75 26.04 -18.70
CA SER A 132 -33.84 26.76 -19.36
C SER A 132 -34.02 26.28 -20.80
N TRP A 133 -35.26 26.00 -21.19
CA TRP A 133 -35.65 25.55 -22.54
C TRP A 133 -35.36 26.63 -23.61
N PRO A 134 -34.98 26.27 -24.87
CA PRO A 134 -35.11 24.93 -25.47
C PRO A 134 -33.84 24.07 -25.49
N ILE A 135 -32.64 24.65 -25.53
CA ILE A 135 -31.38 23.89 -25.57
C ILE A 135 -30.28 24.73 -24.90
N ASP A 136 -30.05 24.51 -23.62
CA ASP A 136 -28.85 24.98 -22.95
C ASP A 136 -27.78 23.88 -23.02
N ILE A 137 -27.00 23.90 -24.11
CA ILE A 137 -25.89 22.97 -24.36
C ILE A 137 -24.90 22.98 -23.18
N VAL A 138 -24.77 24.12 -22.51
CA VAL A 138 -23.81 24.33 -21.43
C VAL A 138 -24.18 23.50 -20.19
N THR A 139 -25.46 23.51 -19.77
CA THR A 139 -25.95 22.65 -18.67
C THR A 139 -25.98 21.18 -19.06
N GLY A 140 -26.33 20.87 -20.31
CA GLY A 140 -26.28 19.51 -20.86
C GLY A 140 -24.88 18.89 -20.77
N VAL A 141 -23.88 19.61 -21.29
CA VAL A 141 -22.45 19.20 -21.25
C VAL A 141 -21.93 19.19 -19.82
N GLY A 142 -22.31 20.16 -18.98
CA GLY A 142 -21.92 20.23 -17.57
C GLY A 142 -22.33 18.99 -16.78
N GLY A 143 -23.59 18.55 -16.90
CA GLY A 143 -24.05 17.33 -16.24
C GLY A 143 -23.34 16.07 -16.74
N MET A 144 -23.11 15.95 -18.06
CA MET A 144 -22.40 14.80 -18.63
C MET A 144 -20.92 14.75 -18.20
N MET A 145 -20.28 15.91 -18.06
CA MET A 145 -18.92 16.04 -17.53
C MET A 145 -18.83 15.54 -16.09
N VAL A 146 -19.80 15.87 -15.23
CA VAL A 146 -19.82 15.42 -13.83
C VAL A 146 -20.06 13.93 -13.71
N ILE A 147 -20.94 13.34 -14.53
CA ILE A 147 -21.13 11.88 -14.56
C ILE A 147 -19.82 11.20 -14.96
N GLY A 148 -19.17 11.68 -16.02
CA GLY A 148 -17.90 11.13 -16.49
C GLY A 148 -16.80 11.22 -15.42
N ALA A 149 -16.65 12.40 -14.80
CA ALA A 149 -15.66 12.62 -13.74
C ALA A 149 -15.92 11.73 -12.52
N SER A 150 -17.18 11.62 -12.08
CA SER A 150 -17.57 10.78 -10.94
C SER A 150 -17.34 9.29 -11.24
N PHE A 151 -17.61 8.86 -12.47
CA PHE A 151 -17.33 7.50 -12.92
C PHE A 151 -15.85 7.18 -12.92
N ILE A 152 -15.02 8.07 -13.45
CA ILE A 152 -13.56 7.90 -13.48
C ILE A 152 -13.01 7.82 -12.05
N VAL A 153 -13.44 8.70 -11.15
CA VAL A 153 -13.00 8.69 -9.74
C VAL A 153 -13.42 7.42 -9.03
N ALA A 154 -14.69 7.01 -9.16
CA ALA A 154 -15.19 5.79 -8.54
C ALA A 154 -14.48 4.54 -9.08
N ALA A 155 -14.25 4.46 -10.40
CA ALA A 155 -13.54 3.36 -11.03
C ALA A 155 -12.08 3.26 -10.57
N ILE A 156 -11.37 4.39 -10.51
CA ILE A 156 -9.97 4.42 -10.04
C ILE A 156 -9.90 4.05 -8.55
N GLY A 157 -10.77 4.63 -7.71
CA GLY A 157 -10.84 4.28 -6.29
C GLY A 157 -11.12 2.78 -6.09
N TYR A 158 -12.06 2.22 -6.86
CA TYR A 158 -12.37 0.80 -6.83
C TYR A 158 -11.17 -0.07 -7.25
N ILE A 159 -10.47 0.27 -8.33
CA ILE A 159 -9.28 -0.46 -8.79
C ILE A 159 -8.19 -0.48 -7.71
N VAL A 160 -7.95 0.64 -7.03
CA VAL A 160 -6.97 0.71 -5.94
C VAL A 160 -7.42 -0.15 -4.74
N SER A 161 -8.71 -0.12 -4.38
CA SER A 161 -9.28 -0.97 -3.33
C SER A 161 -9.12 -2.47 -3.66
N LEU A 162 -9.50 -2.86 -4.88
CA LEU A 162 -9.40 -4.23 -5.37
C LEU A 162 -7.93 -4.69 -5.37
N TYR A 163 -7.02 -3.85 -5.85
CA TYR A 163 -5.58 -4.13 -5.83
C TYR A 163 -5.08 -4.42 -4.41
N ALA A 164 -5.44 -3.59 -3.43
CA ALA A 164 -5.02 -3.79 -2.05
C ALA A 164 -5.52 -5.13 -1.49
N ARG A 165 -6.78 -5.51 -1.79
CA ARG A 165 -7.37 -6.78 -1.35
C ARG A 165 -6.76 -7.99 -2.04
N LEU A 166 -6.55 -7.93 -3.36
CA LEU A 166 -5.90 -8.99 -4.13
C LEU A 166 -4.45 -9.22 -3.69
N ALA A 167 -3.68 -8.14 -3.55
CA ALA A 167 -2.29 -8.24 -3.16
C ALA A 167 -2.14 -8.76 -1.72
N LEU A 168 -3.02 -8.33 -0.80
CA LEU A 168 -3.07 -8.88 0.57
C LEU A 168 -3.38 -10.39 0.57
N ALA A 169 -4.36 -10.83 -0.22
CA ALA A 169 -4.71 -12.25 -0.35
C ALA A 169 -3.52 -13.09 -0.83
N ILE A 170 -2.81 -12.62 -1.85
CA ILE A 170 -1.64 -13.31 -2.40
C ILE A 170 -0.51 -13.41 -1.38
N VAL A 171 -0.22 -12.31 -0.67
CA VAL A 171 0.84 -12.28 0.34
C VAL A 171 0.48 -13.11 1.58
N LEU A 172 -0.81 -13.20 1.94
CA LEU A 172 -1.28 -14.08 3.02
C LEU A 172 -1.19 -15.56 2.64
N ALA A 173 -1.54 -15.93 1.40
CA ALA A 173 -1.50 -17.32 0.94
C ALA A 173 -0.08 -17.92 1.06
N ILE A 174 0.95 -17.14 0.73
CA ILE A 174 2.36 -17.56 0.86
C ILE A 174 2.94 -17.39 2.27
N GLY A 175 2.17 -16.81 3.19
CA GLY A 175 2.65 -16.44 4.51
C GLY A 175 3.14 -17.58 5.42
N PRO A 176 2.66 -18.85 5.32
CA PRO A 176 3.25 -19.94 6.13
C PRO A 176 4.75 -20.11 5.91
N ILE A 177 5.28 -19.82 4.71
CA ILE A 177 6.73 -19.82 4.43
C ILE A 177 7.43 -18.75 5.28
N PHE A 178 6.90 -17.53 5.27
CA PHE A 178 7.49 -16.41 6.02
C PHE A 178 7.38 -16.61 7.53
N VAL A 179 6.29 -17.21 8.01
CA VAL A 179 6.13 -17.58 9.43
C VAL A 179 7.14 -18.66 9.83
N ALA A 180 7.38 -19.67 8.98
CA ALA A 180 8.42 -20.68 9.22
C ALA A 180 9.82 -20.06 9.35
N LEU A 181 10.13 -19.06 8.52
CA LEU A 181 11.40 -18.33 8.56
C LEU A 181 11.59 -17.52 9.87
N ALA A 182 10.54 -17.25 10.65
CA ALA A 182 10.64 -16.53 11.92
C ALA A 182 11.39 -17.34 13.00
N MET A 183 11.48 -18.66 12.81
CA MET A 183 12.17 -19.59 13.69
C MET A 183 13.65 -19.25 13.82
N PHE A 184 14.31 -18.95 12.72
CA PHE A 184 15.74 -18.67 12.69
C PHE A 184 16.03 -17.19 12.78
N GLN A 185 16.95 -16.80 13.67
CA GLN A 185 17.30 -15.37 13.82
C GLN A 185 17.82 -14.73 12.53
N SER A 186 18.57 -15.47 11.71
CA SER A 186 19.10 -14.98 10.44
C SER A 186 18.01 -14.63 9.41
N THR A 187 16.88 -15.34 9.42
CA THR A 187 15.80 -15.17 8.43
C THR A 187 14.60 -14.37 8.95
N ARG A 188 14.59 -13.95 10.23
CA ARG A 188 13.51 -13.15 10.82
C ARG A 188 13.20 -11.86 10.06
N ARG A 189 14.21 -11.22 9.46
CA ARG A 189 14.00 -10.01 8.65
C ARG A 189 13.00 -10.22 7.52
N PHE A 190 12.89 -11.44 6.97
CA PHE A 190 11.94 -11.74 5.91
C PHE A 190 10.51 -11.81 6.44
N THR A 191 10.32 -12.37 7.64
CA THR A 191 9.03 -12.35 8.33
C THR A 191 8.64 -10.92 8.70
N GLU A 192 9.57 -10.12 9.21
CA GLU A 192 9.35 -8.71 9.56
C GLU A 192 8.94 -7.89 8.32
N ALA A 193 9.65 -8.07 7.20
CA ALA A 193 9.30 -7.43 5.93
C ALA A 193 7.93 -7.89 5.40
N TRP A 194 7.61 -9.18 5.53
CA TRP A 194 6.31 -9.74 5.15
C TRP A 194 5.18 -9.15 6.00
N ILE A 195 5.33 -9.08 7.33
CA ILE A 195 4.36 -8.41 8.22
C ILE A 195 4.21 -6.93 7.82
N GLY A 196 5.31 -6.24 7.53
CA GLY A 196 5.27 -4.86 7.03
C GLY A 196 4.45 -4.73 5.75
N GLN A 197 4.56 -5.70 4.84
CA GLN A 197 3.77 -5.73 3.61
C GLN A 197 2.28 -6.02 3.86
N LEU A 198 1.95 -6.90 4.82
CA LEU A 198 0.56 -7.11 5.23
C LEU A 198 -0.06 -5.83 5.77
N VAL A 199 0.64 -5.16 6.68
CA VAL A 199 0.21 -3.89 7.27
C VAL A 199 0.06 -2.81 6.20
N ASN A 200 0.96 -2.76 5.22
CA ASN A 200 0.85 -1.85 4.07
C ASN A 200 -0.49 -1.98 3.34
N PHE A 201 -0.88 -3.20 2.97
CA PHE A 201 -2.12 -3.40 2.24
C PHE A 201 -3.36 -3.17 3.10
N VAL A 202 -3.32 -3.53 4.39
CA VAL A 202 -4.40 -3.20 5.34
C VAL A 202 -4.58 -1.69 5.46
N ILE A 203 -3.49 -0.94 5.63
CA ILE A 203 -3.55 0.53 5.68
C ILE A 203 -4.09 1.09 4.37
N LEU A 204 -3.64 0.56 3.22
CA LEU A 204 -4.13 0.99 1.92
C LEU A 204 -5.64 0.80 1.78
N GLN A 205 -6.20 -0.35 2.19
CA GLN A 205 -7.64 -0.60 2.19
C GLN A 205 -8.41 0.42 3.03
N VAL A 206 -7.93 0.70 4.24
CA VAL A 206 -8.55 1.67 5.14
C VAL A 206 -8.51 3.07 4.56
N LEU A 207 -7.35 3.51 4.05
CA LEU A 207 -7.17 4.85 3.49
C LEU A 207 -8.06 5.09 2.27
N VAL A 208 -8.19 4.10 1.39
CA VAL A 208 -9.03 4.19 0.20
C VAL A 208 -10.48 4.48 0.56
N VAL A 209 -11.01 3.79 1.57
CA VAL A 209 -12.40 3.99 2.01
C VAL A 209 -12.58 5.25 2.82
N ALA A 210 -11.61 5.61 3.68
CA ALA A 210 -11.63 6.89 4.38
C ALA A 210 -11.66 8.08 3.40
N VAL A 211 -10.84 8.06 2.34
CA VAL A 211 -10.86 9.08 1.29
C VAL A 211 -12.16 9.03 0.48
N GLY A 212 -12.69 7.84 0.19
CA GLY A 212 -13.98 7.68 -0.46
C GLY A 212 -15.12 8.35 0.32
N SER A 213 -15.21 8.09 1.63
CA SER A 213 -16.20 8.74 2.51
C SER A 213 -15.99 10.25 2.61
N LEU A 214 -14.74 10.71 2.72
CA LEU A 214 -14.43 12.14 2.75
C LEU A 214 -14.82 12.84 1.44
N LEU A 215 -14.69 12.18 0.30
CA LEU A 215 -15.15 12.69 -0.99
C LEU A 215 -16.66 12.81 -1.07
N ILE A 216 -17.39 11.79 -0.59
CA ILE A 216 -18.85 11.81 -0.47
C ILE A 216 -19.29 13.06 0.31
N THR A 217 -18.67 13.33 1.48
CA THR A 217 -18.97 14.52 2.29
C THR A 217 -18.53 15.82 1.61
N SER A 218 -17.38 15.83 0.93
CA SER A 218 -16.89 17.02 0.22
C SER A 218 -17.82 17.43 -0.92
N ILE A 219 -18.39 16.45 -1.64
CA ILE A 219 -19.40 16.70 -2.66
C ILE A 219 -20.65 17.34 -2.01
N ASP A 220 -21.16 16.77 -0.92
CA ASP A 220 -22.36 17.30 -0.23
C ASP A 220 -22.17 18.73 0.29
N THR A 221 -21.05 19.01 0.95
CA THR A 221 -20.75 20.37 1.44
C THR A 221 -20.63 21.38 0.32
N THR A 222 -20.08 20.97 -0.83
CA THR A 222 -19.99 21.80 -2.02
C THR A 222 -21.37 22.11 -2.61
N PHE A 223 -22.30 21.16 -2.57
CA PHE A 223 -23.69 21.39 -2.95
C PHE A 223 -24.35 22.48 -2.12
N THR A 224 -24.25 22.37 -0.79
CA THR A 224 -24.82 23.36 0.12
C THR A 224 -24.20 24.75 -0.09
N ALA A 225 -22.90 24.83 -0.35
CA ALA A 225 -22.23 26.10 -0.58
C ALA A 225 -22.65 26.76 -1.90
N ILE A 226 -22.85 25.99 -2.98
CA ILE A 226 -23.16 26.52 -4.31
C ILE A 226 -24.67 26.82 -4.48
N GLU A 227 -25.54 26.39 -3.56
CA GLU A 227 -26.93 26.87 -3.51
C GLU A 227 -27.07 28.38 -3.31
N GLY A 228 -26.07 29.04 -2.70
CA GLY A 228 -26.06 30.50 -2.56
C GLY A 228 -25.64 31.27 -3.82
N TYR A 229 -25.18 30.60 -4.88
CA TYR A 229 -24.65 31.25 -6.08
C TYR A 229 -25.61 31.11 -7.27
N SER A 230 -25.77 32.20 -8.03
CA SER A 230 -26.62 32.25 -9.23
C SER A 230 -25.95 31.69 -10.49
N ASP A 231 -24.64 31.44 -10.45
CA ASP A 231 -23.89 30.95 -11.62
C ASP A 231 -24.08 29.43 -11.81
N VAL A 232 -24.64 29.08 -12.96
CA VAL A 232 -25.00 27.71 -13.32
C VAL A 232 -23.76 26.85 -13.61
N LEU A 233 -22.66 27.46 -14.06
CA LEU A 233 -21.42 26.76 -14.42
C LEU A 233 -20.53 26.42 -13.23
N MET A 234 -20.67 27.16 -12.13
CA MET A 234 -19.84 27.00 -10.95
C MET A 234 -19.97 25.60 -10.32
N ARG A 235 -21.16 24.99 -10.39
CA ARG A 235 -21.44 23.62 -9.88
C ARG A 235 -20.64 22.54 -10.60
N PRO A 236 -20.81 22.32 -11.92
CA PRO A 236 -20.07 21.28 -12.62
C PRO A 236 -18.55 21.50 -12.58
N ILE A 237 -18.08 22.75 -12.62
CA ILE A 237 -16.64 23.04 -12.56
C ILE A 237 -16.05 22.69 -11.19
N ALA A 238 -16.71 23.08 -10.10
CA ALA A 238 -16.25 22.78 -8.73
C ALA A 238 -16.23 21.27 -8.47
N LEU A 239 -17.25 20.54 -8.92
CA LEU A 239 -17.31 19.09 -8.76
C LEU A 239 -16.23 18.37 -9.57
N CYS A 240 -15.94 18.83 -10.79
CA CYS A 240 -14.82 18.30 -11.55
C CYS A 240 -13.46 18.63 -10.93
N ALA A 241 -13.31 19.80 -10.30
CA ALA A 241 -12.09 20.13 -9.55
C ALA A 241 -11.90 19.20 -8.33
N ILE A 242 -12.97 18.90 -7.59
CA ILE A 242 -12.95 17.93 -6.49
C ILE A 242 -12.63 16.53 -7.01
N CYS A 243 -13.24 16.11 -8.12
CA CYS A 243 -12.95 14.83 -8.75
C CYS A 243 -11.48 14.74 -9.20
N LEU A 244 -10.91 15.77 -9.81
CA LEU A 244 -9.49 15.77 -10.19
C LEU A 244 -8.56 15.70 -8.97
N SER A 245 -8.90 16.41 -7.91
CA SER A 245 -8.15 16.36 -6.64
C SER A 245 -8.24 14.98 -6.00
N ALA A 246 -9.42 14.34 -6.04
CA ALA A 246 -9.64 12.97 -5.62
C ALA A 246 -8.72 11.98 -6.33
N LEU A 247 -8.60 12.10 -7.66
CA LEU A 247 -7.74 11.22 -8.46
C LEU A 247 -6.28 11.31 -8.02
N TYR A 248 -5.79 12.52 -7.77
CA TYR A 248 -4.44 12.71 -7.27
C TYR A 248 -4.23 12.08 -5.89
N VAL A 249 -5.21 12.23 -4.99
CA VAL A 249 -5.15 11.61 -3.66
C VAL A 249 -5.14 10.08 -3.78
N PHE A 250 -6.04 9.47 -4.56
CA PHE A 250 -6.06 8.03 -4.79
C PHE A 250 -4.75 7.49 -5.36
N TYR A 251 -4.14 8.23 -6.29
CA TYR A 251 -2.82 7.90 -6.85
C TYR A 251 -1.71 7.89 -5.78
N GLN A 252 -1.80 8.76 -4.78
CA GLN A 252 -0.80 8.90 -3.72
C GLN A 252 -1.01 7.91 -2.56
N LEU A 253 -2.19 7.30 -2.42
CA LEU A 253 -2.51 6.39 -1.30
C LEU A 253 -1.53 5.21 -1.14
N PRO A 254 -1.09 4.51 -2.20
CA PRO A 254 -0.12 3.43 -2.05
C PRO A 254 1.20 3.89 -1.43
N ASN A 255 1.65 5.11 -1.77
CA ASN A 255 2.87 5.69 -1.21
C ASN A 255 2.70 6.02 0.28
N ILE A 256 1.54 6.58 0.66
CA ILE A 256 1.23 6.90 2.07
C ILE A 256 1.16 5.62 2.89
N ALA A 257 0.45 4.60 2.40
CA ALA A 257 0.35 3.30 3.06
C ALA A 257 1.74 2.65 3.25
N SER A 258 2.62 2.79 2.27
CA SER A 258 3.99 2.25 2.33
C SER A 258 4.85 2.97 3.36
N ALA A 259 4.69 4.30 3.47
CA ALA A 259 5.40 5.09 4.47
C ALA A 259 4.96 4.80 5.90
N LEU A 260 3.66 4.61 6.12
CA LEU A 260 3.12 4.26 7.42
C LEU A 260 3.54 2.84 7.83
N ALA A 261 3.45 1.87 6.92
CA ALA A 261 3.80 0.49 7.21
C ALA A 261 5.32 0.27 7.42
N ALA A 262 6.17 1.07 6.77
CA ALA A 262 7.62 1.03 6.95
C ALA A 262 8.11 1.67 8.27
N GLY A 263 7.20 2.13 9.15
CA GLY A 263 7.56 2.74 10.43
C GLY A 263 8.04 4.19 10.33
N GLY A 264 7.57 4.94 9.33
CA GLY A 264 7.81 6.39 9.21
C GLY A 264 9.11 6.81 8.53
N ALA A 265 10.01 5.89 8.22
CA ALA A 265 11.28 6.21 7.55
C ALA A 265 11.16 6.45 6.04
N SER A 266 10.04 6.10 5.39
CA SER A 266 9.95 6.13 3.92
C SER A 266 9.49 7.47 3.33
N LEU A 267 9.01 8.43 4.15
CA LEU A 267 8.73 9.79 3.66
C LEU A 267 9.99 10.51 3.16
N THR A 268 11.17 10.07 3.59
CA THR A 268 12.47 10.60 3.11
C THR A 268 12.99 9.84 1.87
N TYR A 269 12.59 8.58 1.64
CA TYR A 269 13.22 7.75 0.61
C TYR A 269 12.59 7.92 -0.79
N GLY A 270 11.30 8.24 -0.90
CA GLY A 270 10.62 8.36 -2.20
C GLY A 270 10.90 9.66 -2.97
N TYR A 271 11.13 10.77 -2.25
CA TYR A 271 11.41 12.08 -2.84
C TYR A 271 12.87 12.52 -2.69
N GLY A 272 13.58 12.04 -1.65
CA GLY A 272 15.01 12.31 -1.43
C GLY A 272 15.91 11.46 -2.32
N ALA A 273 15.68 10.14 -2.40
CA ALA A 273 16.63 9.26 -3.11
C ALA A 273 16.68 9.48 -4.63
N ALA A 274 15.56 9.84 -5.27
CA ALA A 274 15.56 10.17 -6.70
C ALA A 274 16.26 11.51 -7.00
N ARG A 275 16.14 12.47 -6.08
CA ARG A 275 16.75 13.79 -6.20
C ARG A 275 18.23 13.76 -5.81
N ASP A 276 18.58 13.01 -4.77
CA ASP A 276 19.95 12.73 -4.35
C ASP A 276 20.69 11.84 -5.35
N ALA A 277 20.01 10.94 -6.07
CA ALA A 277 20.60 10.21 -7.19
C ALA A 277 20.88 11.14 -8.40
N HIS A 278 20.01 12.13 -8.64
CA HIS A 278 20.20 13.11 -9.71
C HIS A 278 21.26 14.18 -9.35
N ASP A 279 21.32 14.61 -8.09
CA ASP A 279 22.32 15.55 -7.58
C ASP A 279 23.69 14.88 -7.40
N SER A 280 23.74 13.60 -7.00
CA SER A 280 25.02 12.85 -6.91
C SER A 280 25.60 12.49 -8.27
N THR A 281 24.78 12.24 -9.30
CA THR A 281 25.27 12.00 -10.67
C THR A 281 25.82 13.28 -11.31
N LEU A 282 25.18 14.43 -11.08
CA LEU A 282 25.69 15.74 -11.50
C LEU A 282 26.93 16.18 -10.71
N ALA A 283 26.97 15.97 -9.39
CA ALA A 283 28.13 16.27 -8.55
C ALA A 283 29.34 15.38 -8.89
N TRP A 284 29.09 14.09 -9.19
CA TRP A 284 30.15 13.17 -9.62
C TRP A 284 30.70 13.54 -11.00
N ALA A 285 29.84 13.94 -11.95
CA ALA A 285 30.25 14.44 -13.26
C ALA A 285 31.05 15.75 -13.17
N ALA A 286 30.62 16.69 -12.31
CA ALA A 286 31.32 17.96 -12.07
C ALA A 286 32.69 17.76 -11.38
N SER A 287 32.81 16.79 -10.47
CA SER A 287 34.07 16.51 -9.78
C SER A 287 35.15 15.94 -10.70
N ARG A 288 34.77 15.20 -11.76
CA ARG A 288 35.69 14.67 -12.77
C ARG A 288 36.17 15.74 -13.74
N THR A 289 35.31 16.66 -14.17
CA THR A 289 35.68 17.76 -15.06
C THR A 289 36.56 18.80 -14.36
N PHE A 290 36.30 19.13 -13.08
CA PHE A 290 37.16 20.03 -12.30
C PHE A 290 38.55 19.43 -12.02
N ARG A 291 38.65 18.13 -11.71
CA ARG A 291 39.94 17.47 -11.49
C ARG A 291 40.75 17.29 -12.79
N ALA A 292 40.10 17.15 -13.94
CA ALA A 292 40.75 17.14 -15.25
C ALA A 292 41.25 18.53 -15.64
N ALA A 293 40.46 19.58 -15.42
CA ALA A 293 40.84 20.97 -15.70
C ALA A 293 42.01 21.45 -14.80
N GLY A 294 41.99 21.10 -13.51
CA GLY A 294 43.06 21.46 -12.58
C GLY A 294 44.42 20.79 -12.88
N ARG A 295 44.41 19.62 -13.53
CA ARG A 295 45.63 18.94 -13.99
C ARG A 295 46.19 19.54 -15.28
N GLY A 296 45.33 20.00 -16.20
CA GLY A 296 45.74 20.72 -17.41
C GLY A 296 46.43 22.05 -17.12
N VAL A 297 45.89 22.84 -16.18
CA VAL A 297 46.45 24.16 -15.82
C VAL A 297 47.83 24.03 -15.14
N ARG A 298 48.04 22.99 -14.32
CA ARG A 298 49.36 22.73 -13.70
C ARG A 298 50.42 22.22 -14.69
N ALA A 299 50.01 21.50 -15.75
CA ALA A 299 50.92 21.07 -16.80
C ALA A 299 51.38 22.25 -17.68
N VAL A 300 50.46 23.17 -17.99
CA VAL A 300 50.76 24.38 -18.77
C VAL A 300 51.59 25.39 -17.96
N GLY A 301 51.37 25.52 -16.65
CA GLY A 301 52.20 26.39 -15.81
C GLY A 301 53.68 25.99 -15.76
N ARG A 302 54.00 24.69 -15.86
CA ARG A 302 55.38 24.19 -15.81
C ARG A 302 56.16 24.41 -17.11
N THR A 303 55.49 24.43 -18.27
CA THR A 303 56.14 24.67 -19.57
C THR A 303 56.48 26.13 -19.83
N PHE A 304 55.79 27.08 -19.16
CA PHE A 304 56.16 28.50 -19.26
C PHE A 304 57.33 28.90 -18.36
N THR A 305 57.54 28.21 -17.23
CA THR A 305 58.70 28.45 -16.35
C THR A 305 60.02 27.96 -16.92
N THR A 306 60.04 26.90 -17.73
CA THR A 306 61.28 26.39 -18.35
C THR A 306 61.75 27.23 -19.53
N LYS A 307 60.87 27.99 -20.18
CA LYS A 307 61.24 28.84 -21.34
C LYS A 307 61.85 30.19 -20.94
N ARG A 308 61.87 30.54 -19.65
CA ARG A 308 62.42 31.82 -19.13
C ARG A 308 63.80 31.68 -18.47
N ALA A 309 64.34 30.46 -18.39
CA ALA A 309 65.64 30.15 -17.79
C ALA A 309 66.73 29.77 -18.82
N GLY A 310 66.48 30.01 -20.10
CA GLY A 310 67.42 29.79 -21.20
C GLY A 310 67.53 31.04 -22.07
N SER A 311 68.13 32.09 -21.52
CA SER A 311 68.75 33.21 -22.21
C SER A 311 70.07 33.52 -21.53
#